data_AF-A0AA38X4B7-F1
#
_entry.id   AF-A0AA38X4B7-F1
#
_cell.length_a   1.000
_cell.length_b   1.000
_cell.length_c   1.000
_cell.angle_alpha   90.00
_cell.angle_beta   90.00
_cell.angle_gamma   90.00
#
_symmetry.space_group_name_H-M   'P 1'
#
loop_
_entity.id
_entity.type
_entity.pdbx_description
1 polymer ?
#
loop_
_entity_poly.entity_id
_entity_poly.type
_entity_poly.pdbx_seq_one_letter_code
_entity_poly.pdbx_strand_id
1 'polypeptide(L)'
;MAEVQGGTPYLMEKDAVYQHAQSKQHDPNWTGDGVDTSTVDSKKVLRKMDLRLIPMLAILYLLSFLDRGNIGNAKIQGMQTDLNLSGPQYNLCATVFFFTYCAFEIPSNLLLKRFRPSIWLPSIMVAWGTVMTLMGLVNSYHGLLIARIFLGVTEAGLYPGVAYYLTMWYCTEDLAFRQSLFFSAASVAGAFSGLLAYAIAKMDGIAGLAGWKWIFILEGLLTVAVAFLAYFLLYDFPDTATFLTTEERAWVVHRLKYQGSKKSGRAIAESDHFEWKFVRKALTDWQLYLSLLMYWGIVCPLYGISLFLPTIIKELGYTSSTAQLLTVPIYITAAILAIVVGYLSDRATKHGASRWPYIFVPMCAILVGFVIAISGSAAGDIPGVVYAGVFIAVCGIYPAFPGNVTWIANNLAGSYKRSAGMALQIGLGNLGGAMASNFYRSVDAPKYLLGHGLEIMFVVLGLGAVITLRISYAAINKKRERSGAAESYSDEQLADLGDKSPSFRYTL
;
A
#
# COMPACT_ATOMS: atom_id res chain seq x y z
N MET A 1 -28.62 34.11 61.18
CA MET A 1 -28.82 34.12 59.72
C MET A 1 -28.00 32.97 59.17
N ALA A 2 -28.67 31.91 58.73
CA ALA A 2 -28.03 30.74 58.12
C ALA A 2 -28.26 30.85 56.61
N GLU A 3 -27.19 30.95 55.83
CA GLU A 3 -27.24 30.85 54.36
C GLU A 3 -26.45 29.61 53.90
N VAL A 4 -27.26 28.59 53.65
CA VAL A 4 -27.17 27.47 52.69
C VAL A 4 -25.90 27.41 51.82
N GLN A 5 -25.01 26.48 52.18
CA GLN A 5 -24.18 25.76 51.21
C GLN A 5 -25.05 24.70 50.52
N GLY A 6 -25.22 24.82 49.21
CA GLY A 6 -26.06 23.92 48.42
C GLY A 6 -25.78 24.00 46.92
N GLY A 7 -24.51 23.87 46.53
CA GLY A 7 -24.16 23.62 45.12
C GLY A 7 -24.61 22.22 44.72
N THR A 8 -25.66 22.13 43.91
CA THR A 8 -26.32 20.88 43.49
C THR A 8 -25.37 19.92 42.75
N PRO A 9 -25.33 18.62 43.10
CA PRO A 9 -24.55 17.58 42.40
C PRO A 9 -24.88 17.42 40.91
N TYR A 10 -26.06 17.88 40.49
CA TYR A 10 -26.61 17.73 39.14
C TYR A 10 -25.87 18.53 38.05
N LEU A 11 -25.14 19.59 38.44
CA LEU A 11 -24.35 20.40 37.50
C LEU A 11 -22.98 19.76 37.21
N MET A 12 -22.31 19.18 38.22
CA MET A 12 -21.06 18.44 38.00
C MET A 12 -21.27 17.17 37.17
N GLU A 13 -22.41 16.49 37.35
CA GLU A 13 -22.73 15.28 36.57
C GLU A 13 -23.05 15.62 35.11
N LYS A 14 -23.68 16.78 34.84
CA LYS A 14 -23.86 17.29 33.48
C LYS A 14 -22.54 17.73 32.84
N ASP A 15 -21.63 18.37 33.58
CA ASP A 15 -20.31 18.74 33.07
C ASP A 15 -19.43 17.51 32.81
N ALA A 16 -19.52 16.47 33.65
CA ALA A 16 -18.85 15.19 33.41
C ALA A 16 -19.46 14.45 32.20
N VAL A 17 -20.78 14.46 32.02
CA VAL A 17 -21.46 13.87 30.84
C VAL A 17 -21.21 14.70 29.57
N TYR A 18 -21.08 16.04 29.67
CA TYR A 18 -20.68 16.91 28.56
C TYR A 18 -19.21 16.72 28.18
N GLN A 19 -18.30 16.56 29.16
CA GLN A 19 -16.90 16.20 28.91
C GLN A 19 -16.76 14.77 28.37
N HIS A 20 -17.59 13.83 28.81
CA HIS A 20 -17.63 12.46 28.29
C HIS A 20 -18.29 12.35 26.90
N ALA A 21 -19.16 13.31 26.54
CA ALA A 21 -19.70 13.45 25.19
C ALA A 21 -18.71 14.15 24.25
N GLN A 22 -17.94 15.13 24.74
CA GLN A 22 -16.83 15.75 24.01
C GLN A 22 -15.65 14.80 23.79
N SER A 23 -15.43 13.81 24.67
CA SER A 23 -14.36 12.82 24.52
C SER A 23 -14.53 11.84 23.34
N LYS A 24 -15.58 12.00 22.53
CA LYS A 24 -15.80 11.24 21.27
C LYS A 24 -15.62 12.09 20.01
N GLN A 25 -15.40 13.40 20.14
CA GLN A 25 -15.00 14.24 19.01
C GLN A 25 -13.47 14.32 18.99
N HIS A 26 -12.89 14.02 17.83
CA HIS A 26 -11.47 14.21 17.58
C HIS A 26 -11.12 15.68 17.81
N ASP A 27 -10.25 15.96 18.78
CA ASP A 27 -9.70 17.28 19.00
C ASP A 27 -8.26 17.28 18.44
N PRO A 28 -8.04 17.87 17.25
CA PRO A 28 -6.70 17.93 16.66
C PRO A 28 -5.71 18.74 17.50
N ASN A 29 -6.18 19.52 18.48
CA ASN A 29 -5.33 20.28 19.40
C ASN A 29 -5.01 19.53 20.70
N TRP A 30 -5.63 18.39 20.98
CA TRP A 30 -5.33 17.62 22.18
C TRP A 30 -3.93 17.01 22.09
N THR A 31 -3.05 17.45 22.98
CA THR A 31 -1.64 17.04 23.03
C THR A 31 -1.35 15.98 24.08
N GLY A 32 -2.31 15.69 24.95
CA GLY A 32 -2.08 14.88 26.15
C GLY A 32 -1.20 15.59 27.20
N ASP A 33 -1.02 16.91 27.09
CA ASP A 33 -0.22 17.69 28.04
C ASP A 33 -0.80 17.57 29.45
N GLY A 34 0.07 17.27 30.42
CA GLY A 34 -0.30 17.06 31.83
C GLY A 34 -0.64 15.62 32.21
N VAL A 35 -0.63 14.66 31.27
CA VAL A 35 -0.79 13.23 31.56
C VAL A 35 0.59 12.59 31.81
N ASP A 36 0.76 11.92 32.95
CA ASP A 36 1.99 11.17 33.21
C ASP A 36 2.07 9.94 32.29
N THR A 37 3.13 9.89 31.47
CA THR A 37 3.37 8.80 30.51
C THR A 37 4.59 7.95 30.88
N SER A 38 5.20 8.20 32.05
CA SER A 38 6.44 7.55 32.51
C SER A 38 6.29 6.04 32.71
N THR A 39 5.09 5.57 33.02
CA THR A 39 4.73 4.16 33.25
C THR A 39 4.41 3.41 31.96
N VAL A 40 4.31 4.09 30.81
CA VAL A 40 3.84 3.50 29.55
C VAL A 40 4.92 2.64 28.89
N ASP A 41 4.67 1.34 28.78
CA ASP A 41 5.53 0.43 28.04
C ASP A 41 5.30 0.53 26.53
N SER A 42 6.18 1.27 25.86
CA SER A 42 6.17 1.49 24.40
C SER A 42 5.99 0.21 23.57
N LYS A 43 6.58 -0.93 23.95
CA LYS A 43 6.48 -2.17 23.17
C LYS A 43 5.11 -2.81 23.31
N LYS A 44 4.52 -2.76 24.51
CA LYS A 44 3.16 -3.27 24.75
C LYS A 44 2.12 -2.44 24.00
N VAL A 45 2.24 -1.11 24.02
CA VAL A 45 1.33 -0.22 23.29
C VAL A 45 1.40 -0.47 21.78
N LEU A 46 2.61 -0.52 21.20
CA LEU A 46 2.77 -0.82 19.77
C LEU A 46 2.19 -2.18 19.39
N ARG A 47 2.42 -3.23 20.18
CA ARG A 47 1.84 -4.56 19.93
C ARG A 47 0.32 -4.56 20.03
N LYS A 48 -0.23 -3.80 20.97
CA LYS A 48 -1.68 -3.63 21.16
C LYS A 48 -2.32 -2.95 19.96
N MET A 49 -1.67 -1.91 19.41
CA MET A 49 -2.07 -1.26 18.17
C MET A 49 -1.96 -2.21 16.97
N ASP A 50 -0.83 -2.92 16.85
CA ASP A 50 -0.59 -3.86 15.74
C ASP A 50 -1.68 -4.95 15.68
N LEU A 51 -2.06 -5.53 16.82
CA LEU A 51 -3.10 -6.57 16.90
C LEU A 51 -4.52 -6.07 16.61
N ARG A 52 -4.78 -4.76 16.79
CA ARG A 52 -6.12 -4.18 16.59
C ARG A 52 -6.29 -3.58 15.20
N LEU A 53 -5.26 -2.98 14.64
CA LEU A 53 -5.33 -2.24 13.38
C LEU A 53 -4.95 -3.12 12.18
N ILE A 54 -3.82 -3.82 12.25
CA ILE A 54 -3.21 -4.47 11.09
C ILE A 54 -4.05 -5.64 10.56
N PRO A 55 -4.65 -6.53 11.37
CA PRO A 55 -5.42 -7.67 10.84
C PRO A 55 -6.57 -7.24 9.95
N MET A 56 -7.33 -6.23 10.36
CA MET A 56 -8.46 -5.74 9.56
C MET A 56 -7.94 -5.13 8.26
N LEU A 57 -6.93 -4.25 8.31
CA LEU A 57 -6.32 -3.65 7.12
C LEU A 57 -5.76 -4.71 6.16
N ALA A 58 -5.11 -5.75 6.69
CA ALA A 58 -4.59 -6.86 5.92
C ALA A 58 -5.71 -7.63 5.22
N ILE A 59 -6.84 -7.89 5.90
CA ILE A 59 -8.01 -8.54 5.29
C ILE A 59 -8.59 -7.68 4.15
N LEU A 60 -8.75 -6.37 4.36
CA LEU A 60 -9.23 -5.43 3.33
C LEU A 60 -8.36 -5.52 2.07
N TYR A 61 -7.04 -5.57 2.26
CA TYR A 61 -6.08 -5.59 1.17
C TYR A 61 -5.93 -6.95 0.51
N LEU A 62 -6.04 -8.02 1.28
CA LEU A 62 -6.12 -9.39 0.77
C LEU A 62 -7.26 -9.49 -0.24
N LEU A 63 -8.45 -9.02 0.13
CA LEU A 63 -9.63 -9.04 -0.75
C LEU A 63 -9.41 -8.16 -1.98
N SER A 64 -8.91 -6.93 -1.83
CA SER A 64 -8.56 -6.08 -2.99
C SER A 64 -7.58 -6.76 -3.96
N PHE A 65 -6.60 -7.52 -3.47
CA PHE A 65 -5.66 -8.23 -4.35
C PHE A 65 -6.26 -9.50 -4.99
N LEU A 66 -7.15 -10.21 -4.29
CA LEU A 66 -7.92 -11.30 -4.89
C LEU A 66 -8.73 -10.77 -6.08
N ASP A 67 -9.44 -9.66 -5.87
CA ASP A 67 -10.28 -9.00 -6.88
C ASP A 67 -9.49 -8.63 -8.15
N ARG A 68 -8.24 -8.16 -7.99
CA ARG A 68 -7.34 -7.84 -9.12
C ARG A 68 -6.92 -9.07 -9.91
N GLY A 69 -6.70 -10.20 -9.22
CA GLY A 69 -6.32 -11.47 -9.85
C GLY A 69 -7.46 -12.11 -10.64
N ASN A 70 -8.72 -11.81 -10.31
CA ASN A 70 -9.89 -12.47 -10.88
C ASN A 70 -10.01 -12.35 -12.39
N ILE A 71 -9.59 -11.25 -13.01
CA ILE A 71 -9.62 -11.14 -14.48
C ILE A 71 -8.68 -12.18 -15.16
N GLY A 72 -7.52 -12.45 -14.55
CA GLY A 72 -6.57 -13.45 -15.02
C GLY A 72 -7.10 -14.86 -14.84
N ASN A 73 -7.68 -15.16 -13.68
CA ASN A 73 -8.31 -16.44 -13.41
C ASN A 73 -9.53 -16.70 -14.33
N ALA A 74 -10.40 -15.70 -14.50
CA ALA A 74 -11.58 -15.77 -15.36
C ALA A 74 -11.20 -16.03 -16.82
N LYS A 75 -10.09 -15.46 -17.31
CA LYS A 75 -9.55 -15.76 -18.65
C LYS A 75 -9.30 -17.26 -18.84
N ILE A 76 -8.67 -17.90 -17.85
CA ILE A 76 -8.36 -19.33 -17.88
C ILE A 76 -9.64 -20.17 -17.81
N GLN A 77 -10.68 -19.67 -17.13
CA GLN A 77 -12.00 -20.31 -17.00
C GLN A 77 -12.97 -20.00 -18.16
N GLY A 78 -12.47 -19.60 -19.33
CA GLY A 78 -13.27 -19.49 -20.55
C GLY A 78 -13.99 -18.15 -20.77
N MET A 79 -13.79 -17.14 -19.91
CA MET A 79 -14.37 -15.80 -20.08
C MET A 79 -14.05 -15.19 -21.46
N GLN A 80 -12.83 -15.43 -21.97
CA GLN A 80 -12.41 -14.89 -23.27
C GLN A 80 -13.27 -15.43 -24.42
N THR A 81 -13.61 -16.73 -24.37
CA THR A 81 -14.45 -17.39 -25.37
C THR A 81 -15.92 -16.98 -25.20
N ASP A 82 -16.42 -16.99 -23.96
CA ASP A 82 -17.82 -16.65 -23.64
C ASP A 82 -18.19 -15.22 -24.06
N LEU A 83 -17.27 -14.27 -23.88
CA LEU A 83 -17.47 -12.87 -24.25
C LEU A 83 -16.97 -12.52 -25.67
N ASN A 84 -16.50 -13.50 -26.45
CA ASN A 84 -15.91 -13.31 -27.78
C ASN A 84 -14.80 -12.23 -27.82
N LEU A 85 -13.89 -12.26 -26.84
CA LEU A 85 -12.82 -11.28 -26.70
C LEU A 85 -11.61 -11.65 -27.56
N SER A 86 -11.17 -10.72 -28.41
CA SER A 86 -9.84 -10.77 -29.00
C SER A 86 -8.75 -10.53 -27.94
N GLY A 87 -7.52 -10.99 -28.20
CA GLY A 87 -6.38 -10.75 -27.30
C GLY A 87 -6.18 -9.27 -26.93
N PRO A 88 -6.20 -8.34 -27.91
CA PRO A 88 -6.11 -6.90 -27.63
C PRO A 88 -7.28 -6.36 -26.79
N GLN A 89 -8.51 -6.83 -27.01
CA GLN A 89 -9.69 -6.41 -26.22
C GLN A 89 -9.56 -6.85 -24.76
N TYR A 90 -9.09 -8.08 -24.51
CA TYR A 90 -8.82 -8.54 -23.15
C TYR A 90 -7.77 -7.66 -22.47
N ASN A 91 -6.65 -7.39 -23.15
CA ASN A 91 -5.59 -6.53 -22.60
C ASN A 91 -6.11 -5.12 -22.30
N LEU A 92 -6.95 -4.55 -23.17
CA LEU A 92 -7.56 -3.24 -22.94
C LEU A 92 -8.47 -3.25 -21.69
N CYS A 93 -9.26 -4.30 -21.47
CA CYS A 93 -10.04 -4.48 -20.24
C CYS A 93 -9.15 -4.60 -18.99
N ALA A 94 -7.94 -5.16 -19.12
CA ALA A 94 -6.96 -5.18 -18.04
C ALA A 94 -6.34 -3.80 -17.77
N THR A 95 -6.01 -3.06 -18.83
CA THR A 95 -5.32 -1.77 -18.77
C THR A 95 -6.23 -0.62 -18.32
N VAL A 96 -7.48 -0.55 -18.78
CA VAL A 96 -8.37 0.62 -18.54
C VAL A 96 -8.64 0.88 -17.05
N PHE A 97 -8.63 -0.19 -16.25
CA PHE A 97 -8.73 -0.13 -14.79
C PHE A 97 -7.66 0.78 -14.19
N PHE A 98 -6.40 0.67 -14.64
CA PHE A 98 -5.29 1.42 -14.05
C PHE A 98 -5.33 2.91 -14.35
N PHE A 99 -5.87 3.33 -15.50
CA PHE A 99 -6.00 4.76 -15.81
C PHE A 99 -7.02 5.45 -14.91
N THR A 100 -8.17 4.81 -14.71
CA THR A 100 -9.23 5.34 -13.82
C THR A 100 -8.81 5.24 -12.36
N TYR A 101 -8.16 4.14 -11.97
CA TYR A 101 -7.55 3.98 -10.65
C TYR A 101 -6.57 5.12 -10.36
N CYS A 102 -5.58 5.37 -11.24
CA CYS A 102 -4.61 6.45 -11.08
C CYS A 102 -5.27 7.83 -10.99
N ALA A 103 -6.28 8.11 -11.82
CA ALA A 103 -6.93 9.42 -11.88
C ALA A 103 -7.72 9.74 -10.60
N PHE A 104 -8.39 8.75 -10.02
CA PHE A 104 -9.22 8.92 -8.81
C PHE A 104 -8.47 8.67 -7.51
N GLU A 105 -7.22 8.22 -7.57
CA GLU A 105 -6.39 7.95 -6.39
C GLU A 105 -6.13 9.21 -5.56
N ILE A 106 -5.68 10.29 -6.22
CA ILE A 106 -5.37 11.57 -5.57
C ILE A 106 -6.63 12.21 -4.97
N PRO A 107 -7.75 12.38 -5.72
CA PRO A 107 -9.00 12.88 -5.15
C PRO A 107 -9.49 12.05 -3.97
N SER A 108 -9.47 10.72 -4.09
CA SER A 108 -9.94 9.84 -3.02
C SER A 108 -9.12 9.98 -1.74
N ASN A 109 -7.80 10.11 -1.84
CA ASN A 109 -6.95 10.28 -0.67
C ASN A 109 -7.10 11.67 -0.02
N LEU A 110 -7.42 12.71 -0.81
CA LEU A 110 -7.80 14.01 -0.26
C LEU A 110 -9.13 13.94 0.51
N LEU A 111 -10.10 13.16 0.01
CA LEU A 111 -11.37 12.93 0.70
C LEU A 111 -11.18 12.17 2.02
N LEU A 112 -10.21 11.26 2.12
CA LEU A 112 -9.88 10.57 3.38
C LEU A 112 -9.46 11.53 4.50
N LYS A 113 -8.91 12.72 4.20
CA LYS A 113 -8.64 13.74 5.23
C LYS A 113 -9.90 14.46 5.70
N ARG A 114 -10.92 14.55 4.85
CA ARG A 114 -12.20 15.21 5.16
C ARG A 114 -13.15 14.27 5.88
N PHE A 115 -13.10 12.99 5.55
CA PHE A 115 -13.90 11.94 6.17
C PHE A 115 -13.11 11.16 7.22
N ARG A 116 -13.82 10.39 8.03
CA ARG A 116 -13.20 9.52 9.02
C ARG A 116 -12.72 8.21 8.36
N PRO A 117 -11.51 7.71 8.66
CA PRO A 117 -11.01 6.46 8.07
C PRO A 117 -11.95 5.26 8.24
N SER A 118 -12.61 5.13 9.40
CA SER A 118 -13.57 4.05 9.70
C SER A 118 -14.80 4.04 8.80
N ILE A 119 -15.12 5.17 8.16
CA ILE A 119 -16.25 5.28 7.24
C ILE A 119 -15.75 5.22 5.80
N TRP A 120 -14.68 5.95 5.48
CA TRP A 120 -14.22 6.09 4.11
C TRP A 120 -13.65 4.79 3.53
N LEU A 121 -12.74 4.11 4.23
CA LEU A 121 -12.12 2.88 3.72
C LEU A 121 -13.15 1.76 3.50
N PRO A 122 -14.10 1.50 4.43
CA PRO A 122 -15.15 0.52 4.18
C PRO A 122 -16.14 0.95 3.08
N SER A 123 -16.45 2.24 2.95
CA SER A 123 -17.36 2.72 1.89
C SER A 123 -16.79 2.48 0.49
N ILE A 124 -15.48 2.69 0.31
CA ILE A 124 -14.76 2.34 -0.91
C ILE A 124 -14.90 0.84 -1.19
N MET A 125 -14.74 0.01 -0.16
CA MET A 125 -14.86 -1.45 -0.28
C MET A 125 -16.28 -1.93 -0.62
N VAL A 126 -17.32 -1.33 -0.02
CA VAL A 126 -18.71 -1.61 -0.41
C VAL A 126 -18.95 -1.23 -1.87
N ALA A 127 -18.48 -0.05 -2.29
CA ALA A 127 -18.65 0.43 -3.65
C ALA A 127 -17.97 -0.49 -4.68
N TRP A 128 -16.69 -0.82 -4.47
CA TRP A 128 -15.98 -1.70 -5.40
C TRP A 128 -16.52 -3.13 -5.35
N GLY A 129 -16.85 -3.66 -4.17
CA GLY A 129 -17.38 -5.02 -4.02
C GLY A 129 -18.70 -5.17 -4.77
N THR A 130 -19.55 -4.15 -4.71
CA THR A 130 -20.80 -4.08 -5.49
C THR A 130 -20.53 -4.07 -7.00
N VAL A 131 -19.59 -3.25 -7.48
CA VAL A 131 -19.20 -3.23 -8.89
C VAL A 131 -18.68 -4.60 -9.33
N MET A 132 -17.90 -5.26 -8.48
CA MET A 132 -17.35 -6.57 -8.77
C MET A 132 -18.42 -7.66 -8.85
N THR A 133 -19.38 -7.68 -7.92
CA THR A 133 -20.55 -8.58 -8.01
C THR A 133 -21.33 -8.35 -9.30
N LEU A 134 -21.55 -7.09 -9.69
CA LEU A 134 -22.25 -6.74 -10.94
C LEU A 134 -21.45 -7.14 -12.20
N MET A 135 -20.12 -7.19 -12.13
CA MET A 135 -19.27 -7.60 -13.24
C MET A 135 -19.49 -9.08 -13.63
N GLY A 136 -19.89 -9.93 -12.67
CA GLY A 136 -20.28 -11.31 -12.97
C GLY A 136 -21.56 -11.45 -13.80
N LEU A 137 -22.35 -10.39 -13.96
CA LEU A 137 -23.58 -10.37 -14.77
C LEU A 137 -23.34 -9.91 -16.22
N VAL A 138 -22.11 -9.55 -16.57
CA VAL A 138 -21.75 -9.05 -17.89
C VAL A 138 -21.79 -10.17 -18.94
N ASN A 139 -22.29 -9.82 -20.13
CA ASN A 139 -22.38 -10.72 -21.30
C ASN A 139 -21.73 -10.15 -22.56
N SER A 140 -20.98 -9.04 -22.46
CA SER A 140 -20.32 -8.44 -23.63
C SER A 140 -18.99 -7.77 -23.28
N TYR A 141 -18.15 -7.60 -24.30
CA TYR A 141 -16.93 -6.81 -24.23
C TYR A 141 -17.16 -5.41 -23.62
N HIS A 142 -18.14 -4.67 -24.13
CA HIS A 142 -18.42 -3.31 -23.66
C HIS A 142 -18.88 -3.28 -22.20
N GLY A 143 -19.70 -4.26 -21.79
CA GLY A 143 -20.11 -4.38 -20.39
C GLY A 143 -18.91 -4.64 -19.47
N LEU A 144 -17.96 -5.48 -19.89
CA LEU A 144 -16.76 -5.76 -19.11
C LEU A 144 -15.87 -4.51 -19.03
N LEU A 145 -15.67 -3.82 -20.16
CA LEU A 145 -14.87 -2.61 -20.22
C LEU A 145 -15.43 -1.52 -19.29
N ILE A 146 -16.75 -1.30 -19.30
CA ILE A 146 -17.42 -0.33 -18.43
C ILE A 146 -17.28 -0.75 -16.95
N ALA A 147 -17.53 -2.01 -16.63
CA ALA A 147 -17.37 -2.51 -15.27
C ALA A 147 -15.94 -2.30 -14.75
N ARG A 148 -14.92 -2.48 -15.59
CA ARG A 148 -13.51 -2.26 -15.25
C ARG A 148 -13.16 -0.79 -15.03
N ILE A 149 -13.78 0.12 -15.79
CA ILE A 149 -13.68 1.57 -15.56
C ILE A 149 -14.25 1.92 -14.18
N PHE A 150 -15.48 1.47 -13.88
CA PHE A 150 -16.10 1.76 -12.58
C PHE A 150 -15.32 1.14 -11.43
N LEU A 151 -14.80 -0.07 -11.61
CA LEU A 151 -13.97 -0.75 -10.61
C LEU A 151 -12.74 0.10 -10.27
N GLY A 152 -12.05 0.64 -11.28
CA GLY A 152 -10.90 1.52 -11.08
C GLY A 152 -11.26 2.80 -10.32
N VAL A 153 -12.39 3.43 -10.64
CA VAL A 153 -12.90 4.60 -9.89
C VAL A 153 -13.17 4.26 -8.43
N THR A 154 -13.84 3.12 -8.17
CA THR A 154 -14.25 2.74 -6.81
C THR A 154 -13.09 2.22 -5.96
N GLU A 155 -12.10 1.54 -6.54
CA GLU A 155 -11.02 0.88 -5.79
C GLU A 155 -9.83 1.81 -5.49
N ALA A 156 -9.69 2.93 -6.23
CA ALA A 156 -8.54 3.82 -6.20
C ALA A 156 -8.08 4.24 -4.79
N GLY A 157 -9.02 4.42 -3.86
CA GLY A 157 -8.73 4.97 -2.54
C GLY A 157 -8.09 4.05 -1.52
N LEU A 158 -8.17 2.72 -1.69
CA LEU A 158 -7.87 1.79 -0.60
C LEU A 158 -6.39 1.81 -0.23
N TYR A 159 -5.51 1.46 -1.17
CA TYR A 159 -4.08 1.32 -0.88
C TYR A 159 -3.42 2.63 -0.38
N PRO A 160 -3.53 3.79 -1.08
CA PRO A 160 -2.98 5.04 -0.56
C PRO A 160 -3.65 5.48 0.74
N GLY A 161 -4.94 5.18 0.91
CA GLY A 161 -5.70 5.51 2.11
C GLY A 161 -5.21 4.73 3.32
N VAL A 162 -4.98 3.43 3.18
CA VAL A 162 -4.38 2.61 4.25
C VAL A 162 -2.93 2.99 4.49
N ALA A 163 -2.16 3.25 3.42
CA ALA A 163 -0.77 3.67 3.57
C ALA A 163 -0.66 4.97 4.36
N TYR A 164 -1.55 5.94 4.10
CA TYR A 164 -1.66 7.19 4.84
C TYR A 164 -2.20 6.98 6.27
N TYR A 165 -3.24 6.15 6.43
CA TYR A 165 -3.77 5.77 7.74
C TYR A 165 -2.69 5.23 8.66
N LEU A 166 -1.79 4.36 8.17
CA LEU A 166 -0.67 3.86 8.97
C LEU A 166 0.29 4.98 9.43
N THR A 167 0.43 6.07 8.67
CA THR A 167 1.23 7.24 9.10
C THR A 167 0.57 8.05 10.22
N MET A 168 -0.75 7.93 10.41
CA MET A 168 -1.49 8.56 11.50
C MET A 168 -1.36 7.82 12.83
N TRP A 169 -1.02 6.53 12.79
CA TRP A 169 -0.90 5.68 13.98
C TRP A 169 0.53 5.34 14.33
N TYR A 170 1.44 5.32 13.36
CA TYR A 170 2.82 4.88 13.56
C TYR A 170 3.83 5.94 13.15
N CYS A 171 4.89 6.08 13.94
CA CYS A 171 6.02 6.94 13.60
C CYS A 171 6.85 6.36 12.45
N THR A 172 7.60 7.23 11.76
CA THR A 172 8.45 6.89 10.61
C THR A 172 9.44 5.73 10.85
N GLU A 173 9.86 5.52 12.10
CA GLU A 173 10.81 4.47 12.52
C GLU A 173 10.17 3.09 12.75
N ASP A 174 8.84 3.03 12.80
CA ASP A 174 8.05 1.79 12.99
C ASP A 174 7.25 1.41 11.75
N LEU A 175 7.26 2.25 10.72
CA LEU A 175 6.30 2.19 9.62
C LEU A 175 6.61 1.04 8.64
N ALA A 176 7.89 0.68 8.42
CA ALA A 176 8.23 -0.29 7.36
C ALA A 176 7.71 -1.69 7.68
N PHE A 177 7.83 -2.13 8.93
CA PHE A 177 7.32 -3.41 9.37
C PHE A 177 5.80 -3.51 9.24
N ARG A 178 5.05 -2.46 9.58
CA ARG A 178 3.58 -2.44 9.48
C ARG A 178 3.12 -2.39 8.03
N GLN A 179 3.79 -1.59 7.20
CA GLN A 179 3.58 -1.61 5.75
C GLN A 179 3.86 -2.99 5.17
N SER A 180 4.91 -3.68 5.61
CA SER A 180 5.20 -5.05 5.20
C SER A 180 4.15 -6.06 5.66
N LEU A 181 3.66 -5.97 6.90
CA LEU A 181 2.57 -6.83 7.39
C LEU A 181 1.30 -6.64 6.56
N PHE A 182 0.90 -5.39 6.34
CA PHE A 182 -0.23 -5.05 5.49
C PHE A 182 -0.04 -5.56 4.06
N PHE A 183 1.11 -5.28 3.44
CA PHE A 183 1.38 -5.63 2.06
C PHE A 183 1.58 -7.14 1.85
N SER A 184 2.03 -7.87 2.88
CA SER A 184 2.15 -9.33 2.82
C SER A 184 0.81 -10.02 2.53
N ALA A 185 -0.31 -9.36 2.88
CA ALA A 185 -1.65 -9.84 2.56
C ALA A 185 -1.90 -9.93 1.05
N ALA A 186 -1.31 -9.05 0.24
CA ALA A 186 -1.36 -9.14 -1.22
C ALA A 186 -0.61 -10.37 -1.76
N SER A 187 0.54 -10.69 -1.16
CA SER A 187 1.29 -11.91 -1.51
C SER A 187 0.47 -13.15 -1.16
N VAL A 188 -0.10 -13.18 0.05
CA VAL A 188 -0.97 -14.28 0.50
C VAL A 188 -2.19 -14.41 -0.42
N ALA A 189 -2.83 -13.30 -0.83
CA ALA A 189 -3.90 -13.31 -1.81
C ALA A 189 -3.46 -13.99 -3.12
N GLY A 190 -2.28 -13.67 -3.64
CA GLY A 190 -1.71 -14.32 -4.83
C GLY A 190 -1.54 -15.84 -4.69
N ALA A 191 -1.19 -16.32 -3.49
CA ALA A 191 -1.07 -17.76 -3.21
C ALA A 191 -2.43 -18.49 -3.31
N PHE A 192 -3.50 -17.87 -2.82
CA PHE A 192 -4.80 -18.53 -2.70
C PHE A 192 -5.79 -18.17 -3.82
N SER A 193 -5.56 -17.09 -4.58
CA SER A 193 -6.45 -16.61 -5.64
C SER A 193 -6.73 -17.67 -6.70
N GLY A 194 -5.69 -18.32 -7.23
CA GLY A 194 -5.86 -19.35 -8.25
C GLY A 194 -6.61 -20.58 -7.74
N LEU A 195 -6.33 -21.00 -6.50
CA LEU A 195 -6.99 -22.14 -5.85
C LEU A 195 -8.47 -21.85 -5.57
N LEU A 196 -8.78 -20.66 -5.06
CA LEU A 196 -10.15 -20.21 -4.83
C LEU A 196 -10.92 -20.15 -6.15
N ALA A 197 -10.33 -19.57 -7.19
CA ALA A 197 -10.91 -19.54 -8.53
C ALA A 197 -11.14 -20.94 -9.11
N TYR A 198 -10.22 -21.89 -8.90
CA TYR A 198 -10.40 -23.28 -9.34
C TYR A 198 -11.56 -23.96 -8.61
N ALA A 199 -11.71 -23.73 -7.30
CA ALA A 199 -12.82 -24.27 -6.52
C ALA A 199 -14.16 -23.67 -6.97
N ILE A 200 -14.23 -22.34 -7.16
CA ILE A 200 -15.43 -21.65 -7.61
C ILE A 200 -15.79 -22.05 -9.05
N ALA A 201 -14.81 -22.30 -9.91
CA ALA A 201 -15.06 -22.74 -11.29
C ALA A 201 -15.82 -24.09 -11.38
N LYS A 202 -15.86 -24.90 -10.31
CA LYS A 202 -16.71 -26.11 -10.25
C LYS A 202 -18.21 -25.80 -10.21
N MET A 203 -18.59 -24.54 -10.05
CA MET A 203 -19.97 -24.05 -10.13
C MET A 203 -20.42 -23.75 -11.57
N ASP A 204 -19.63 -24.15 -12.57
CA ASP A 204 -20.02 -24.03 -13.97
C ASP A 204 -21.38 -24.71 -14.23
N GLY A 205 -22.29 -23.98 -14.90
CA GLY A 205 -23.65 -24.43 -15.19
C GLY A 205 -24.65 -24.22 -14.06
N ILE A 206 -24.22 -23.89 -12.83
CA ILE A 206 -25.14 -23.57 -11.73
C ILE A 206 -25.88 -22.26 -12.05
N ALA A 207 -27.21 -22.30 -11.92
CA ALA A 207 -28.12 -21.21 -12.29
C ALA A 207 -28.00 -20.75 -13.76
N GLY A 208 -27.46 -21.60 -14.66
CA GLY A 208 -27.23 -21.25 -16.06
C GLY A 208 -26.10 -20.25 -16.28
N LEU A 209 -25.22 -20.04 -15.28
CA LEU A 209 -24.08 -19.14 -15.37
C LEU A 209 -22.78 -19.93 -15.61
N ALA A 210 -21.89 -19.37 -16.42
CA ALA A 210 -20.54 -19.89 -16.60
C ALA A 210 -19.72 -19.76 -15.31
N GLY A 211 -18.82 -20.69 -15.04
CA GLY A 211 -18.02 -20.76 -13.81
C GLY A 211 -17.22 -19.49 -13.52
N TRP A 212 -16.75 -18.78 -14.55
CA TRP A 212 -16.01 -17.52 -14.39
C TRP A 212 -16.86 -16.39 -13.79
N LYS A 213 -18.18 -16.40 -14.02
CA LYS A 213 -19.11 -15.37 -13.48
C LYS A 213 -19.23 -15.50 -11.96
N TRP A 214 -19.23 -16.73 -11.46
CA TRP A 214 -19.30 -17.01 -10.02
C TRP A 214 -18.08 -16.50 -9.25
N ILE A 215 -16.91 -16.45 -9.88
CA ILE A 215 -15.69 -15.87 -9.27
C ILE A 215 -15.97 -14.43 -8.85
N PHE A 216 -16.50 -13.62 -9.78
CA PHE A 216 -16.81 -12.21 -9.50
C PHE A 216 -18.02 -12.05 -8.56
N ILE A 217 -19.04 -12.89 -8.67
CA ILE A 217 -20.22 -12.78 -7.80
C ILE A 217 -19.85 -13.09 -6.34
N LEU A 218 -19.20 -14.23 -6.09
CA LEU A 218 -18.92 -14.69 -4.73
C LEU A 218 -17.86 -13.85 -4.04
N GLU A 219 -16.76 -13.53 -4.73
CA GLU A 219 -15.71 -12.71 -4.13
C GLU A 219 -16.21 -11.28 -3.91
N GLY A 220 -17.01 -10.71 -4.81
CA GLY A 220 -17.60 -9.39 -4.62
C GLY A 220 -18.56 -9.34 -3.42
N LEU A 221 -19.39 -10.37 -3.24
CA LEU A 221 -20.29 -10.49 -2.09
C LEU A 221 -19.52 -10.65 -0.78
N LEU A 222 -18.47 -11.47 -0.76
CA LEU A 222 -17.59 -11.61 0.39
C LEU A 222 -16.95 -10.27 0.75
N THR A 223 -16.47 -9.53 -0.25
CA THR A 223 -15.88 -8.21 -0.08
C THR A 223 -16.88 -7.23 0.53
N VAL A 224 -18.13 -7.19 0.03
CA VAL A 224 -19.18 -6.34 0.62
C VAL A 224 -19.48 -6.74 2.08
N ALA A 225 -19.59 -8.03 2.38
CA ALA A 225 -19.85 -8.50 3.74
C ALA A 225 -18.74 -8.11 4.72
N VAL A 226 -17.48 -8.27 4.31
CA VAL A 226 -16.32 -7.88 5.11
C VAL A 226 -16.24 -6.36 5.26
N ALA A 227 -16.61 -5.59 4.24
CA ALA A 227 -16.70 -4.13 4.32
C ALA A 227 -17.70 -3.68 5.40
N PHE A 228 -18.85 -4.35 5.50
CA PHE A 228 -19.81 -4.06 6.56
C PHE A 228 -19.25 -4.27 7.97
N LEU A 229 -18.47 -5.34 8.16
CA LEU A 229 -17.75 -5.57 9.43
C LEU A 229 -16.68 -4.51 9.68
N ALA A 230 -16.02 -4.03 8.63
CA ALA A 230 -14.96 -3.03 8.72
C ALA A 230 -15.43 -1.70 9.33
N TYR A 231 -16.69 -1.29 9.12
CA TYR A 231 -17.25 -0.08 9.76
C TYR A 231 -17.22 -0.13 11.29
N PHE A 232 -17.27 -1.33 11.88
CA PHE A 232 -17.28 -1.51 13.34
C PHE A 232 -15.90 -1.85 13.92
N LEU A 233 -15.00 -2.37 13.10
CA LEU A 233 -13.69 -2.86 13.54
C LEU A 233 -12.55 -1.87 13.29
N LEU A 234 -12.74 -0.90 12.38
CA LEU A 234 -11.72 0.10 12.04
C LEU A 234 -11.84 1.32 12.96
N TYR A 235 -10.70 1.77 13.49
CA TYR A 235 -10.63 2.91 14.39
C TYR A 235 -10.20 4.17 13.63
N ASP A 236 -10.60 5.36 14.08
CA ASP A 236 -10.32 6.60 13.35
C ASP A 236 -8.93 7.16 13.66
N PHE A 237 -8.73 7.60 14.90
CA PHE A 237 -7.55 8.34 15.33
C PHE A 237 -7.05 7.87 16.71
N PRO A 238 -5.75 8.03 17.02
CA PRO A 238 -5.18 7.54 18.28
C PRO A 238 -5.74 8.23 19.53
N ASP A 239 -6.15 9.49 19.45
CA ASP A 239 -6.75 10.28 20.55
C ASP A 239 -8.17 9.80 20.92
N THR A 240 -8.92 9.30 19.93
CA THR A 240 -10.28 8.77 20.10
C THR A 240 -10.33 7.25 20.31
N ALA A 241 -9.16 6.59 20.35
CA ALA A 241 -9.02 5.14 20.35
C ALA A 241 -9.52 4.46 21.65
N THR A 242 -10.73 3.91 21.64
CA THR A 242 -11.35 3.30 22.84
C THR A 242 -10.57 2.14 23.44
N PHE A 243 -9.74 1.44 22.65
CA PHE A 243 -8.92 0.34 23.15
C PHE A 243 -7.66 0.80 23.90
N LEU A 244 -7.23 2.05 23.76
CA LEU A 244 -6.08 2.63 24.47
C LEU A 244 -6.54 3.35 25.74
N THR A 245 -5.75 3.22 26.81
CA THR A 245 -5.93 4.01 28.04
C THR A 245 -5.54 5.47 27.80
N THR A 246 -5.97 6.40 28.66
CA THR A 246 -5.65 7.83 28.50
C THR A 246 -4.15 8.10 28.45
N GLU A 247 -3.37 7.41 29.30
CA GLU A 247 -1.90 7.48 29.32
C GLU A 247 -1.29 6.96 28.01
N GLU A 248 -1.78 5.82 27.51
CA GLU A 248 -1.32 5.26 26.23
C GLU A 248 -1.64 6.20 25.05
N ARG A 249 -2.83 6.82 25.03
CA ARG A 249 -3.21 7.78 23.98
C ARG A 249 -2.33 9.02 24.01
N ALA A 250 -2.11 9.59 25.19
CA ALA A 250 -1.26 10.76 25.36
C ALA A 250 0.17 10.47 24.87
N TRP A 251 0.70 9.29 25.23
CA TRP A 251 2.01 8.85 24.76
C TRP A 251 2.08 8.71 23.24
N VAL A 252 1.08 8.08 22.59
CA VAL A 252 1.04 7.91 21.13
C VAL A 252 0.96 9.26 20.42
N VAL A 253 0.05 10.15 20.84
CA VAL A 253 -0.16 11.46 20.23
C VAL A 253 1.09 12.32 20.35
N HIS A 254 1.68 12.39 21.54
CA HIS A 254 2.94 13.12 21.76
C HIS A 254 4.06 12.58 20.84
N ARG A 255 4.22 11.26 20.77
CA ARG A 255 5.25 10.64 19.92
C ARG A 255 5.06 10.96 18.44
N LEU A 256 3.82 10.96 17.94
CA LEU A 256 3.49 11.27 16.55
C LEU A 256 3.71 12.75 16.23
N LYS A 257 3.31 13.65 17.12
CA LYS A 257 3.45 15.11 16.95
C LYS A 257 4.91 15.55 16.86
N TYR A 258 5.79 14.96 17.68
CA TYR A 258 7.20 15.33 17.77
C TYR A 258 8.18 14.39 17.03
N GLN A 259 7.67 13.51 16.16
CA GLN A 259 8.54 12.54 15.45
C GLN A 259 9.58 13.21 14.54
N GLY A 260 9.26 14.37 13.94
CA GLY A 260 10.20 15.15 13.12
C GLY A 260 11.28 15.85 13.94
N SER A 261 11.01 16.10 15.21
CA SER A 261 11.88 16.82 16.14
C SER A 261 13.10 16.00 16.58
N LYS A 262 12.96 14.66 16.66
CA LYS A 262 14.07 13.75 17.03
C LYS A 262 15.28 13.83 16.09
N LYS A 263 15.07 14.14 14.80
CA LYS A 263 16.16 14.26 13.80
C LYS A 263 16.77 15.66 13.72
N SER A 264 16.04 16.68 14.19
CA SER A 264 16.43 18.09 14.14
C SER A 264 17.00 18.61 15.46
N GLY A 265 16.82 17.90 16.58
CA GLY A 265 17.18 18.38 17.92
C GLY A 265 16.27 19.52 18.45
N ARG A 266 15.22 19.91 17.71
CA ARG A 266 14.25 20.96 18.08
C ARG A 266 12.82 20.49 17.89
N ALA A 267 11.95 20.82 18.86
CA ALA A 267 10.54 20.42 18.91
C ALA A 267 9.65 21.26 17.96
N ILE A 268 9.76 21.01 16.65
CA ILE A 268 8.94 21.69 15.63
C ILE A 268 7.68 20.86 15.32
N ALA A 269 6.49 21.43 15.53
CA ALA A 269 5.21 20.82 15.16
C ALA A 269 4.97 20.89 13.64
N GLU A 270 4.38 19.84 13.05
CA GLU A 270 3.97 19.86 11.65
C GLU A 270 2.75 20.79 11.46
N SER A 271 2.74 21.61 10.39
CA SER A 271 1.64 22.54 10.12
C SER A 271 0.40 21.84 9.53
N ASP A 272 -0.79 22.21 10.05
CA ASP A 272 -2.05 21.50 9.82
C ASP A 272 -3.03 22.15 8.82
N HIS A 273 -2.62 23.19 8.09
CA HIS A 273 -3.49 23.84 7.10
C HIS A 273 -3.32 23.28 5.67
N PHE A 274 -4.43 22.83 5.07
CA PHE A 274 -4.47 22.42 3.67
C PHE A 274 -4.26 23.63 2.76
N GLU A 275 -3.21 23.59 1.94
CA GLU A 275 -2.99 24.60 0.91
C GLU A 275 -2.54 23.94 -0.40
N TRP A 276 -3.16 24.35 -1.52
CA TRP A 276 -2.80 23.92 -2.87
C TRP A 276 -1.31 24.11 -3.20
N LYS A 277 -0.64 25.05 -2.52
CA LYS A 277 0.81 25.26 -2.63
C LYS A 277 1.60 23.98 -2.31
N PHE A 278 1.13 23.12 -1.40
CA PHE A 278 1.84 21.90 -1.02
C PHE A 278 1.75 20.82 -2.10
N VAL A 279 0.62 20.72 -2.80
CA VAL A 279 0.46 19.82 -3.96
C VAL A 279 1.37 20.26 -5.10
N ARG A 280 1.42 21.57 -5.39
CA ARG A 280 2.34 22.11 -6.40
C ARG A 280 3.80 21.89 -6.03
N LYS A 281 4.17 22.11 -4.77
CA LYS A 281 5.52 21.82 -4.25
C LYS A 281 5.89 20.34 -4.41
N ALA A 282 4.95 19.42 -4.14
CA ALA A 282 5.14 17.99 -4.35
C ALA A 282 5.39 17.68 -5.84
N LEU A 283 4.52 18.15 -6.75
CA LEU A 283 4.65 17.94 -8.20
C LEU A 283 5.98 18.44 -8.78
N THR A 284 6.58 19.48 -8.21
CA THR A 284 7.87 20.02 -8.65
C THR A 284 9.09 19.37 -8.00
N ASP A 285 8.88 18.38 -7.12
CA ASP A 285 9.96 17.79 -6.34
C ASP A 285 10.67 16.67 -7.11
N TRP A 286 11.97 16.87 -7.38
CA TRP A 286 12.82 15.92 -8.09
C TRP A 286 12.82 14.53 -7.43
N GLN A 287 12.71 14.46 -6.09
CA GLN A 287 12.74 13.21 -5.35
C GLN A 287 11.54 12.32 -5.70
N LEU A 288 10.38 12.90 -6.05
CA LEU A 288 9.20 12.15 -6.46
C LEU A 288 9.37 11.48 -7.83
N TYR A 289 10.07 12.10 -8.77
CA TYR A 289 10.30 11.50 -10.09
C TYR A 289 11.24 10.29 -10.02
N LEU A 290 12.33 10.39 -9.24
CA LEU A 290 13.20 9.23 -9.01
C LEU A 290 12.49 8.15 -8.20
N SER A 291 11.69 8.56 -7.23
CA SER A 291 10.82 7.67 -6.47
C SER A 291 9.82 6.92 -7.34
N LEU A 292 9.25 7.57 -8.36
CA LEU A 292 8.37 6.95 -9.35
C LEU A 292 9.11 5.93 -10.21
N LEU A 293 10.33 6.24 -10.67
CA LEU A 293 11.16 5.27 -11.40
C LEU A 293 11.50 4.05 -10.54
N MET A 294 11.86 4.26 -9.26
CA MET A 294 12.04 3.17 -8.29
C MET A 294 10.75 2.37 -8.10
N TYR A 295 9.59 3.03 -8.02
CA TYR A 295 8.29 2.39 -7.89
C TYR A 295 7.95 1.53 -9.10
N TRP A 296 8.09 2.04 -10.32
CA TRP A 296 7.88 1.26 -11.55
C TRP A 296 8.86 0.09 -11.67
N GLY A 297 10.10 0.25 -11.22
CA GLY A 297 11.07 -0.84 -11.17
C GLY A 297 10.70 -2.01 -10.25
N ILE A 298 9.69 -1.84 -9.38
CA ILE A 298 9.15 -2.91 -8.52
C ILE A 298 7.74 -3.31 -8.97
N VAL A 299 6.90 -2.34 -9.33
CA VAL A 299 5.48 -2.55 -9.62
C VAL A 299 5.21 -3.14 -10.99
N CYS A 300 6.01 -2.80 -12.00
CA CYS A 300 5.92 -3.48 -13.29
C CYS A 300 6.14 -5.00 -13.09
N PRO A 301 7.25 -5.44 -12.45
CA PRO A 301 7.45 -6.84 -12.09
C PRO A 301 6.33 -7.45 -11.26
N LEU A 302 5.84 -6.70 -10.27
CA LEU A 302 4.79 -7.16 -9.38
C LEU A 302 3.52 -7.51 -10.15
N TYR A 303 3.05 -6.61 -11.00
CA TYR A 303 1.85 -6.84 -11.78
C TYR A 303 2.08 -7.89 -12.88
N GLY A 304 3.24 -7.88 -13.54
CA GLY A 304 3.61 -8.88 -14.54
C GLY A 304 3.59 -10.30 -13.98
N ILE A 305 4.20 -10.52 -12.82
CA ILE A 305 4.08 -11.81 -12.12
C ILE A 305 2.65 -12.05 -11.66
N SER A 306 2.00 -11.13 -10.95
CA SER A 306 0.67 -11.39 -10.37
C SER A 306 -0.39 -11.78 -11.40
N LEU A 307 -0.33 -11.20 -12.60
CA LEU A 307 -1.31 -11.42 -13.65
C LEU A 307 -0.98 -12.64 -14.52
N PHE A 308 0.32 -12.97 -14.67
CA PHE A 308 0.77 -13.96 -15.66
C PHE A 308 1.53 -15.15 -15.09
N LEU A 309 1.88 -15.19 -13.80
CA LEU A 309 2.63 -16.28 -13.19
C LEU A 309 2.03 -17.67 -13.43
N PRO A 310 0.70 -17.89 -13.24
CA PRO A 310 0.11 -19.21 -13.54
C PRO A 310 0.23 -19.58 -15.03
N THR A 311 0.13 -18.58 -15.92
CA THR A 311 0.30 -18.78 -17.37
C THR A 311 1.75 -19.15 -17.70
N ILE A 312 2.72 -18.40 -17.16
CA ILE A 312 4.15 -18.68 -17.35
C ILE A 312 4.46 -20.12 -16.91
N ILE A 313 4.01 -20.54 -15.72
CA ILE A 313 4.27 -21.90 -15.23
C ILE A 313 3.54 -22.95 -16.09
N LYS A 314 2.32 -22.68 -16.55
CA LYS A 314 1.60 -23.61 -17.44
C LYS A 314 2.33 -23.85 -18.76
N GLU A 315 2.88 -22.79 -19.36
CA GLU A 315 3.63 -22.89 -20.62
C GLU A 315 4.91 -23.73 -20.49
N LEU A 316 5.45 -23.92 -19.27
CA LEU A 316 6.57 -24.83 -19.00
C LEU A 316 6.20 -26.33 -19.11
N GLY A 317 4.96 -26.65 -19.49
CA GLY A 317 4.46 -28.02 -19.66
C GLY A 317 3.71 -28.61 -18.45
N TYR A 318 3.44 -27.80 -17.43
CA TYR A 318 2.64 -28.23 -16.28
C TYR A 318 1.14 -28.15 -16.57
N THR A 319 0.34 -29.03 -15.93
CA THR A 319 -1.11 -28.91 -15.97
C THR A 319 -1.57 -27.62 -15.30
N SER A 320 -2.76 -27.10 -15.66
CA SER A 320 -3.28 -25.87 -15.04
C SER A 320 -3.43 -25.96 -13.52
N SER A 321 -3.77 -27.14 -12.99
CA SER A 321 -3.86 -27.37 -11.55
C SER A 321 -2.49 -27.34 -10.86
N THR A 322 -1.50 -28.01 -11.44
CA THR A 322 -0.12 -28.03 -10.93
C THR A 322 0.50 -26.64 -11.00
N ALA A 323 0.27 -25.89 -12.08
CA ALA A 323 0.79 -24.55 -12.25
C ALA A 323 0.29 -23.58 -11.16
N GLN A 324 -0.99 -23.66 -10.79
CA GLN A 324 -1.55 -22.89 -9.68
C GLN A 324 -0.96 -23.32 -8.32
N LEU A 325 -0.78 -24.62 -8.09
CA LEU A 325 -0.16 -25.09 -6.83
C LEU A 325 1.30 -24.65 -6.70
N LEU A 326 2.03 -24.57 -7.81
CA LEU A 326 3.41 -24.10 -7.84
C LEU A 326 3.56 -22.59 -7.57
N THR A 327 2.50 -21.78 -7.67
CA THR A 327 2.57 -20.35 -7.27
C THR A 327 2.53 -20.17 -5.75
N VAL A 328 1.88 -21.08 -5.02
CA VAL A 328 1.73 -21.02 -3.56
C VAL A 328 3.07 -20.86 -2.83
N PRO A 329 4.08 -21.74 -3.02
CA PRO A 329 5.33 -21.62 -2.29
C PRO A 329 6.09 -20.32 -2.61
N ILE A 330 5.97 -19.82 -3.84
CA ILE A 330 6.58 -18.55 -4.26
C ILE A 330 6.01 -17.40 -3.42
N TYR A 331 4.68 -17.28 -3.38
CA TYR A 331 4.01 -16.18 -2.69
C TYR A 331 4.10 -16.28 -1.16
N ILE A 332 4.04 -17.47 -0.58
CA ILE A 332 4.21 -17.64 0.87
C ILE A 332 5.63 -17.27 1.29
N THR A 333 6.65 -17.68 0.53
CA THR A 333 8.04 -17.31 0.82
C THR A 333 8.23 -15.80 0.71
N ALA A 334 7.67 -15.18 -0.33
CA ALA A 334 7.74 -13.74 -0.53
C ALA A 334 7.04 -12.96 0.59
N ALA A 335 5.90 -13.45 1.11
CA ALA A 335 5.20 -12.85 2.24
C ALA A 335 6.08 -12.86 3.51
N ILE A 336 6.69 -14.01 3.83
CA ILE A 336 7.60 -14.16 4.98
C ILE A 336 8.79 -13.21 4.84
N LEU A 337 9.43 -13.20 3.67
CA LEU A 337 10.57 -12.30 3.41
C LEU A 337 10.18 -10.83 3.52
N ALA A 338 8.99 -10.43 3.08
CA ALA A 338 8.56 -9.04 3.17
C ALA A 338 8.44 -8.58 4.63
N ILE A 339 7.90 -9.43 5.49
CA ILE A 339 7.78 -9.18 6.93
C ILE A 339 9.17 -9.14 7.59
N VAL A 340 10.04 -10.10 7.27
CA VAL A 340 11.41 -10.18 7.83
C VAL A 340 12.23 -8.95 7.44
N VAL A 341 12.26 -8.60 6.14
CA VAL A 341 13.00 -7.43 5.64
C VAL A 341 12.44 -6.13 6.24
N GLY A 342 11.11 -6.01 6.35
CA GLY A 342 10.47 -4.86 7.00
C GLY A 342 10.87 -4.71 8.48
N TYR A 343 10.87 -5.82 9.21
CA TYR A 343 11.32 -5.85 10.61
C TYR A 343 12.80 -5.48 10.76
N LEU A 344 13.66 -6.05 9.93
CA LEU A 344 15.09 -5.74 9.94
C LEU A 344 15.37 -4.28 9.56
N SER A 345 14.61 -3.74 8.61
CA SER A 345 14.68 -2.34 8.16
C SER A 345 14.35 -1.36 9.29
N ASP A 346 13.25 -1.58 10.01
CA ASP A 346 12.89 -0.75 11.17
C ASP A 346 13.88 -0.93 12.32
N ARG A 347 14.33 -2.15 12.60
CA ARG A 347 15.37 -2.41 13.61
C ARG A 347 16.66 -1.66 13.29
N ALA A 348 17.12 -1.72 12.04
CA ALA A 348 18.31 -1.00 11.59
C ALA A 348 18.14 0.52 11.72
N THR A 349 16.99 1.04 11.30
CA THR A 349 16.66 2.47 11.41
C THR A 349 16.71 2.96 12.87
N LYS A 350 16.17 2.17 13.81
CA LYS A 350 16.20 2.48 15.25
C LYS A 350 17.61 2.47 15.86
N HIS A 351 18.53 1.72 15.26
CA HIS A 351 19.95 1.71 15.64
C HIS A 351 20.80 2.74 14.86
N GLY A 352 20.16 3.63 14.09
CA GLY A 352 20.84 4.69 13.33
C GLY A 352 21.43 4.24 11.98
N ALA A 353 21.18 3.00 11.55
CA ALA A 353 21.61 2.50 10.25
C ALA A 353 20.66 2.95 9.12
N SER A 354 21.17 2.94 7.88
CA SER A 354 20.41 3.35 6.69
C SER A 354 19.38 2.30 6.26
N ARG A 355 18.28 2.77 5.68
CA ARG A 355 17.15 1.99 5.19
C ARG A 355 17.34 1.48 3.76
N TRP A 356 18.08 2.18 2.91
CA TRP A 356 18.25 1.80 1.50
C TRP A 356 18.72 0.35 1.24
N PRO A 357 19.56 -0.32 2.07
CA PRO A 357 19.99 -1.70 1.76
C PRO A 357 18.81 -2.68 1.74
N TYR A 358 17.78 -2.41 2.55
CA TYR A 358 16.57 -3.22 2.64
C TYR A 358 15.62 -3.02 1.45
N ILE A 359 15.93 -2.10 0.53
CA ILE A 359 15.24 -1.90 -0.74
C ILE A 359 16.14 -2.39 -1.88
N PHE A 360 17.42 -1.98 -1.86
CA PHE A 360 18.39 -2.28 -2.89
C PHE A 360 18.66 -3.79 -3.04
N VAL A 361 18.89 -4.51 -1.94
CA VAL A 361 19.21 -5.95 -1.98
C VAL A 361 18.03 -6.76 -2.55
N PRO A 362 16.78 -6.55 -2.10
CA PRO A 362 15.63 -7.16 -2.75
C PRO A 362 15.51 -6.82 -4.24
N MET A 363 15.73 -5.56 -4.65
CA MET A 363 15.69 -5.20 -6.08
C MET A 363 16.78 -5.88 -6.91
N CYS A 364 17.98 -6.10 -6.36
CA CYS A 364 18.99 -6.94 -7.00
C CYS A 364 18.52 -8.38 -7.17
N ALA A 365 17.80 -8.94 -6.19
CA ALA A 365 17.20 -10.26 -6.34
C ALA A 365 16.13 -10.29 -7.44
N ILE A 366 15.33 -9.22 -7.60
CA ILE A 366 14.40 -9.08 -8.74
C ILE A 366 15.16 -9.19 -10.06
N LEU A 367 16.24 -8.41 -10.22
CA LEU A 367 17.06 -8.41 -11.43
C LEU A 367 17.65 -9.79 -11.72
N VAL A 368 18.30 -10.40 -10.73
CA VAL A 368 18.90 -11.74 -10.86
C VAL A 368 17.85 -12.77 -11.23
N GLY A 369 16.67 -12.72 -10.59
CA GLY A 369 15.56 -13.63 -10.88
C GLY A 369 15.09 -13.55 -12.33
N PHE A 370 14.83 -12.35 -12.85
CA PHE A 370 14.42 -12.21 -14.26
C PHE A 370 15.55 -12.51 -15.25
N VAL A 371 16.81 -12.22 -14.91
CA VAL A 371 17.97 -12.62 -15.74
C VAL A 371 18.04 -14.15 -15.85
N ILE A 372 17.86 -14.87 -14.75
CA ILE A 372 17.80 -16.34 -14.76
C ILE A 372 16.60 -16.81 -15.60
N ALA A 373 15.43 -16.21 -15.42
CA ALA A 373 14.21 -16.58 -16.15
C ALA A 373 14.33 -16.38 -17.67
N ILE A 374 14.85 -15.22 -18.11
CA ILE A 374 15.03 -14.95 -19.54
C ILE A 374 16.11 -15.86 -20.15
N SER A 375 17.19 -16.14 -19.41
CA SER A 375 18.23 -17.07 -19.87
C SER A 375 17.70 -18.49 -20.00
N GLY A 376 16.91 -18.98 -19.04
CA GLY A 376 16.25 -20.28 -19.11
C GLY A 376 15.30 -20.39 -20.30
N SER A 377 14.50 -19.34 -20.54
CA SER A 377 13.57 -19.25 -21.66
C SER A 377 14.31 -19.23 -23.01
N ALA A 378 15.42 -18.49 -23.09
CA ALA A 378 16.25 -18.39 -24.29
C ALA A 378 17.01 -19.69 -24.60
N ALA A 379 17.45 -20.42 -23.57
CA ALA A 379 18.22 -21.66 -23.68
C ALA A 379 17.40 -22.91 -24.04
N GLY A 380 16.14 -22.75 -24.47
CA GLY A 380 15.25 -23.85 -24.82
C GLY A 380 14.10 -24.09 -23.85
N ASP A 381 13.74 -23.09 -23.05
CA ASP A 381 12.61 -23.10 -22.11
C ASP A 381 12.74 -24.16 -21.01
N ILE A 382 13.88 -24.13 -20.31
CA ILE A 382 14.22 -25.11 -19.26
C ILE A 382 13.32 -24.86 -18.03
N PRO A 383 12.33 -25.73 -17.72
CA PRO A 383 11.29 -25.43 -16.73
C PRO A 383 11.83 -25.07 -15.35
N GLY A 384 12.79 -25.85 -14.85
CA GLY A 384 13.38 -25.63 -13.54
C GLY A 384 14.14 -24.30 -13.41
N VAL A 385 14.77 -23.83 -14.49
CA VAL A 385 15.52 -22.57 -14.51
C VAL A 385 14.57 -21.38 -14.54
N VAL A 386 13.54 -21.43 -15.40
CA VAL A 386 12.52 -20.38 -15.48
C VAL A 386 11.78 -20.27 -14.15
N TYR A 387 11.35 -21.40 -13.59
CA TYR A 387 10.69 -21.43 -12.28
C TYR A 387 11.58 -20.87 -11.17
N ALA A 388 12.86 -21.27 -11.09
CA ALA A 388 13.79 -20.74 -10.10
C ALA A 388 14.01 -19.22 -10.25
N GLY A 389 14.15 -18.73 -11.49
CA GLY A 389 14.30 -17.31 -11.77
C GLY A 389 13.10 -16.49 -11.31
N VAL A 390 11.89 -16.95 -11.66
CA VAL A 390 10.66 -16.29 -11.23
C VAL A 390 10.47 -16.38 -9.71
N PHE A 391 10.80 -17.51 -9.08
CA PHE A 391 10.76 -17.67 -7.61
C PHE A 391 11.63 -16.60 -6.92
N ILE A 392 12.88 -16.45 -7.36
CA ILE A 392 13.82 -15.46 -6.82
C ILE A 392 13.30 -14.04 -7.06
N ALA A 393 12.77 -13.77 -8.25
CA ALA A 393 12.25 -12.45 -8.58
C ALA A 393 11.13 -12.03 -7.62
N VAL A 394 10.16 -12.92 -7.37
CA VAL A 394 9.03 -12.64 -6.46
C VAL A 394 9.49 -12.48 -5.01
N CYS A 395 10.49 -13.25 -4.59
CA CYS A 395 11.14 -13.09 -3.29
C CYS A 395 11.86 -11.73 -3.14
N GLY A 396 12.21 -11.04 -4.24
CA GLY A 396 12.72 -9.67 -4.23
C GLY A 396 11.62 -8.60 -4.30
N ILE A 397 10.55 -8.86 -5.06
CA ILE A 397 9.47 -7.88 -5.34
C ILE A 397 8.73 -7.48 -4.05
N TYR A 398 8.20 -8.46 -3.31
CA TYR A 398 7.33 -8.18 -2.17
C TYR A 398 8.07 -7.51 -0.99
N PRO A 399 9.34 -7.82 -0.69
CA PRO A 399 10.10 -7.08 0.30
C PRO A 399 10.51 -5.67 -0.13
N ALA A 400 10.81 -5.46 -1.42
CA ALA A 400 11.23 -4.14 -1.92
C ALA A 400 10.11 -3.09 -1.82
N PHE A 401 8.87 -3.50 -2.09
CA PHE A 401 7.76 -2.58 -2.30
C PHE A 401 7.36 -1.76 -1.04
N PRO A 402 7.14 -2.37 0.14
CA PRO A 402 6.84 -1.60 1.36
C PRO A 402 7.96 -0.64 1.75
N GLY A 403 9.22 -1.07 1.55
CA GLY A 403 10.39 -0.25 1.80
C GLY A 403 10.41 1.01 0.94
N ASN A 404 10.11 0.89 -0.35
CA ASN A 404 10.01 2.02 -1.28
C ASN A 404 8.99 3.07 -0.82
N VAL A 405 7.75 2.66 -0.52
CA VAL A 405 6.68 3.58 -0.08
C VAL A 405 7.04 4.24 1.24
N THR A 406 7.59 3.46 2.17
CA THR A 406 7.97 3.98 3.49
C THR A 406 9.15 4.96 3.40
N TRP A 407 10.13 4.71 2.53
CA TRP A 407 11.31 5.57 2.41
C TRP A 407 10.94 6.97 1.92
N ILE A 408 9.94 7.08 1.05
CA ILE A 408 9.43 8.36 0.56
C ILE A 408 8.56 9.06 1.60
N ALA A 409 7.68 8.32 2.28
CA ALA A 409 6.92 8.85 3.40
C ALA A 409 7.84 9.48 4.47
N ASN A 410 8.97 8.83 4.75
CA ASN A 410 9.96 9.30 5.73
C ASN A 410 10.78 10.52 5.28
N ASN A 411 10.83 10.80 3.98
CA ASN A 411 11.64 11.87 3.39
C ASN A 411 10.81 13.08 2.93
N LEU A 412 9.48 12.98 2.97
CA LEU A 412 8.55 14.09 2.82
C LEU A 412 8.17 14.63 4.21
N ALA A 413 8.63 15.84 4.54
CA ALA A 413 8.26 16.53 5.77
C ALA A 413 6.98 17.36 5.59
N GLY A 414 6.18 17.43 6.66
CA GLY A 414 4.87 18.07 6.68
C GLY A 414 3.76 17.12 6.22
N SER A 415 2.77 16.89 7.08
CA SER A 415 1.62 16.00 6.89
C SER A 415 0.93 16.14 5.52
N TYR A 416 0.75 17.36 5.01
CA TYR A 416 0.12 17.60 3.71
C TYR A 416 1.01 17.29 2.52
N LYS A 417 2.29 17.72 2.55
CA LYS A 417 3.23 17.40 1.48
C LYS A 417 3.48 15.90 1.42
N ARG A 418 3.59 15.23 2.58
CA ARG A 418 3.71 13.77 2.68
C ARG A 418 2.51 13.06 2.07
N SER A 419 1.29 13.43 2.48
CA SER A 419 0.06 12.85 1.94
C SER A 419 -0.06 13.05 0.42
N ALA A 420 0.15 14.27 -0.07
CA ALA A 420 0.08 14.57 -1.50
C ALA A 420 1.19 13.87 -2.31
N GLY A 421 2.42 13.85 -1.81
CA GLY A 421 3.55 13.20 -2.47
C GLY A 421 3.42 11.68 -2.49
N MET A 422 2.92 11.06 -1.42
CA MET A 422 2.59 9.63 -1.38
C MET A 422 1.46 9.30 -2.37
N ALA A 423 0.38 10.08 -2.38
CA ALA A 423 -0.73 9.89 -3.33
C ALA A 423 -0.25 10.01 -4.79
N LEU A 424 0.65 10.96 -5.07
CA LEU A 424 1.23 11.11 -6.41
C LEU A 424 2.13 9.92 -6.78
N GLN A 425 3.01 9.50 -5.85
CA GLN A 425 3.92 8.38 -6.06
C GLN A 425 3.13 7.09 -6.35
N ILE A 426 2.16 6.79 -5.50
CA ILE A 426 1.37 5.57 -5.60
C ILE A 426 0.44 5.65 -6.82
N GLY A 427 -0.24 6.78 -7.04
CA GLY A 427 -1.12 7.04 -8.19
C GLY A 427 -0.44 6.81 -9.52
N LEU A 428 0.58 7.61 -9.82
CA LEU A 428 1.33 7.48 -11.07
C LEU A 428 2.13 6.17 -11.11
N GLY A 429 2.56 5.68 -9.94
CA GLY A 429 3.22 4.39 -9.81
C GLY A 429 2.36 3.22 -10.27
N ASN A 430 1.05 3.25 -10.01
CA ASN A 430 0.11 2.20 -10.43
C ASN A 430 -0.10 2.13 -11.95
N LEU A 431 0.31 3.16 -12.71
CA LEU A 431 0.42 3.04 -14.17
C LEU A 431 1.43 1.95 -14.60
N GLY A 432 2.32 1.52 -13.69
CA GLY A 432 3.11 0.29 -13.88
C GLY A 432 2.26 -0.94 -14.17
N GLY A 433 1.06 -1.05 -13.60
CA GLY A 433 0.12 -2.12 -13.91
C GLY A 433 -0.48 -2.02 -15.32
N ALA A 434 -0.73 -0.81 -15.81
CA ALA A 434 -1.15 -0.58 -17.20
C ALA A 434 -0.07 -1.06 -18.18
N MET A 435 1.19 -0.76 -17.88
CA MET A 435 2.35 -1.22 -18.66
C MET A 435 2.49 -2.74 -18.58
N ALA A 436 2.57 -3.30 -17.38
CA ALA A 436 2.79 -4.74 -17.15
C ALA A 436 1.68 -5.64 -17.71
N SER A 437 0.43 -5.15 -17.75
CA SER A 437 -0.71 -5.86 -18.40
C SER A 437 -0.45 -6.16 -19.89
N ASN A 438 0.54 -5.51 -20.51
CA ASN A 438 0.89 -5.66 -21.91
C ASN A 438 2.26 -6.31 -22.16
N PHE A 439 2.99 -6.71 -21.12
CA PHE A 439 4.34 -7.29 -21.27
C PHE A 439 4.31 -8.73 -21.77
N TYR A 440 3.41 -9.55 -21.21
CA TYR A 440 3.29 -10.98 -21.53
C TYR A 440 2.20 -11.21 -22.57
N ARG A 441 2.55 -10.98 -23.84
CA ARG A 441 1.60 -11.09 -24.96
C ARG A 441 1.54 -12.52 -25.47
N SER A 442 0.38 -12.93 -25.97
CA SER A 442 0.18 -14.27 -26.55
C SER A 442 1.08 -14.55 -27.74
N VAL A 443 1.51 -13.53 -28.50
CA VAL A 443 2.42 -13.67 -29.64
C VAL A 443 3.85 -14.02 -29.24
N ASP A 444 4.22 -13.77 -27.99
CA ASP A 444 5.56 -14.05 -27.46
C ASP A 444 5.62 -15.40 -26.73
N ALA A 445 4.50 -16.12 -26.66
CA ALA A 445 4.43 -17.44 -26.05
C ALA A 445 5.22 -18.49 -26.85
N PRO A 446 5.77 -19.53 -26.22
CA PRO A 446 5.79 -19.79 -24.77
C PRO A 446 6.95 -19.08 -24.04
N LYS A 447 7.94 -18.55 -24.77
CA LYS A 447 9.21 -18.10 -24.18
C LYS A 447 9.15 -16.73 -23.49
N TYR A 448 8.18 -15.88 -23.85
CA TYR A 448 7.96 -14.54 -23.32
C TYR A 448 9.22 -13.68 -23.14
N LEU A 449 10.19 -13.78 -24.06
CA LEU A 449 11.48 -13.10 -23.95
C LEU A 449 11.34 -11.57 -23.83
N LEU A 450 10.40 -10.99 -24.59
CA LEU A 450 10.11 -9.57 -24.48
C LEU A 450 9.56 -9.20 -23.10
N GLY A 451 8.64 -10.01 -22.57
CA GLY A 451 8.07 -9.79 -21.24
C GLY A 451 9.15 -9.75 -20.17
N HIS A 452 9.98 -10.79 -20.09
CA HIS A 452 11.11 -10.81 -19.15
C HIS A 452 12.11 -9.68 -19.38
N GLY A 453 12.39 -9.31 -20.65
CA GLY A 453 13.28 -8.20 -21.00
C GLY A 453 12.76 -6.83 -20.54
N LEU A 454 11.46 -6.60 -20.66
CA LEU A 454 10.81 -5.37 -20.18
C LEU A 454 10.87 -5.29 -18.65
N GLU A 455 10.67 -6.39 -17.94
CA GLU A 455 10.81 -6.42 -16.49
C GLU A 455 12.25 -6.08 -16.06
N ILE A 456 13.26 -6.66 -16.72
CA ILE A 456 14.68 -6.33 -16.48
C ILE A 456 14.94 -4.85 -16.70
N MET A 457 14.44 -4.28 -17.81
CA MET A 457 14.61 -2.86 -18.11
C MET A 457 14.06 -1.97 -16.98
N PHE A 458 12.82 -2.21 -16.52
CA PHE A 458 12.24 -1.41 -15.43
C PHE A 458 13.00 -1.58 -14.12
N VAL A 459 13.43 -2.79 -13.79
CA VAL A 459 14.20 -3.06 -12.56
C VAL A 459 15.56 -2.33 -12.59
N VAL A 460 16.26 -2.33 -13.73
CA VAL A 460 17.53 -1.61 -13.91
C VAL A 460 17.34 -0.10 -13.74
N LEU A 461 16.29 0.46 -14.35
CA LEU A 461 15.95 1.88 -14.16
C LEU A 461 15.65 2.20 -12.69
N GLY A 462 14.90 1.31 -12.01
CA GLY A 462 14.61 1.44 -10.59
C GLY A 462 15.84 1.36 -9.70
N LEU A 463 16.78 0.45 -9.97
CA LEU A 463 18.06 0.33 -9.26
C LEU A 463 18.90 1.61 -9.43
N GLY A 464 18.97 2.15 -10.64
CA GLY A 464 19.60 3.44 -10.91
C GLY A 464 18.99 4.58 -10.10
N ALA A 465 17.66 4.60 -9.98
CA ALA A 465 16.95 5.59 -9.19
C ALA A 465 17.22 5.45 -7.66
N VAL A 466 17.24 4.22 -7.13
CA VAL A 466 17.59 3.95 -5.71
C VAL A 466 18.98 4.47 -5.37
N ILE A 467 19.97 4.15 -6.21
CA ILE A 467 21.37 4.59 -6.03
C ILE A 467 21.44 6.11 -6.08
N THR A 468 20.77 6.72 -7.06
CA THR A 468 20.75 8.18 -7.24
C THR A 468 20.13 8.88 -6.03
N LEU A 469 18.98 8.39 -5.54
CA LEU A 469 18.33 8.92 -4.33
C LEU A 469 19.25 8.84 -3.12
N ARG A 470 19.88 7.68 -2.89
CA ARG A 470 20.81 7.49 -1.77
C ARG A 470 21.99 8.45 -1.83
N ILE A 471 22.61 8.62 -3.00
CA ILE A 471 23.77 9.51 -3.17
C ILE A 471 23.35 10.96 -2.95
N SER A 472 22.24 11.38 -3.56
CA SER A 472 21.71 12.74 -3.43
C SER A 472 21.32 13.08 -1.98
N TYR A 473 20.61 12.21 -1.28
CA TYR A 473 20.27 12.44 0.13
C TYR A 473 21.50 12.52 1.03
N ALA A 474 22.50 11.66 0.82
CA ALA A 474 23.76 11.72 1.56
C ALA A 474 24.52 13.03 1.30
N ALA A 475 24.58 13.47 0.04
CA ALA A 475 25.21 14.73 -0.33
C ALA A 475 24.51 15.94 0.29
N ILE A 476 23.16 15.96 0.28
CA ILE A 476 22.35 17.03 0.86
C ILE A 476 22.52 17.06 2.39
N ASN A 477 22.44 15.92 3.06
CA ASN A 477 22.65 15.84 4.51
C ASN A 477 24.03 16.39 4.91
N LYS A 478 25.10 15.93 4.23
CA LYS A 478 26.47 16.39 4.47
C LYS A 478 26.66 17.89 4.22
N LYS A 479 26.00 18.44 3.18
CA LYS A 479 26.01 19.88 2.90
C LYS A 479 25.32 20.67 4.02
N ARG A 480 24.17 20.20 4.50
CA ARG A 480 23.39 20.85 5.57
C ARG A 480 24.15 20.84 6.89
N GLU A 481 24.79 19.72 7.25
CA GLU A 481 25.64 19.61 8.44
C GLU A 481 26.79 20.62 8.44
N ARG A 482 27.43 20.81 7.29
CA ARG A 482 28.55 21.76 7.14
C ARG A 482 28.12 23.23 7.16
N SER A 483 26.88 23.52 6.75
CA SER A 483 26.45 24.90 6.52
C SER A 483 26.12 25.70 7.78
N GLY A 484 25.75 25.05 8.89
CA GLY A 484 25.25 25.73 10.09
C GLY A 484 23.96 26.55 9.89
N ALA A 485 23.43 26.61 8.66
CA ALA A 485 22.39 27.56 8.25
C ALA A 485 21.05 27.39 8.98
N ALA A 486 20.85 26.30 9.74
CA ALA A 486 19.66 26.10 10.56
C ALA A 486 19.57 27.12 11.72
N GLU A 487 20.70 27.65 12.20
CA GLU A 487 20.73 28.61 13.31
C GLU A 487 20.18 29.98 12.92
N SER A 488 20.12 30.29 11.63
CA SER A 488 19.68 31.60 11.11
C SER A 488 18.17 31.71 10.86
N TYR A 489 17.40 30.65 11.07
CA TYR A 489 15.96 30.63 10.84
C TYR A 489 15.19 30.46 12.16
N SER A 490 14.01 31.06 12.26
CA SER A 490 13.07 30.79 13.36
C SER A 490 12.45 29.39 13.24
N ASP A 491 11.93 28.85 14.33
CA ASP A 491 11.31 27.51 14.32
C ASP A 491 10.07 27.44 13.40
N GLU A 492 9.32 28.54 13.28
CA GLU A 492 8.20 28.67 12.34
C GLU A 492 8.66 28.67 10.88
N GLN A 493 9.75 29.38 10.56
CA GLN A 493 10.34 29.38 9.22
C GLN A 493 10.89 27.99 8.84
N LEU A 494 11.50 27.29 9.80
CA LEU A 494 11.98 25.91 9.60
C LEU A 494 10.81 24.94 9.36
N ALA A 495 9.69 25.11 10.06
CA ALA A 495 8.47 24.34 9.84
C ALA A 495 7.92 24.53 8.42
N ASP A 496 7.84 25.79 7.96
CA ASP A 496 7.33 26.14 6.63
C ASP A 496 8.20 25.64 5.45
N LEU A 497 9.50 25.54 5.68
CA LEU A 497 10.45 24.97 4.72
C LEU A 497 10.32 23.45 4.59
N GLY A 498 9.79 22.76 5.60
CA GLY A 498 9.59 21.32 5.60
C GLY A 498 10.88 20.54 5.32
N ASP A 499 10.87 19.68 4.32
CA ASP A 499 12.02 18.83 3.94
C ASP A 499 13.16 19.61 3.27
N LYS A 500 12.87 20.83 2.81
CA LYS A 500 13.88 21.78 2.33
C LYS A 500 14.61 22.49 3.46
N SER A 501 14.12 22.38 4.70
CA SER A 501 14.74 22.99 5.87
C SER A 501 16.21 22.56 6.01
N PRO A 502 17.14 23.49 6.30
CA PRO A 502 18.53 23.16 6.65
C PRO A 502 18.65 22.24 7.88
N SER A 503 17.64 22.22 8.76
CA SER A 503 17.60 21.33 9.93
C SER A 503 17.09 19.92 9.59
N PHE A 504 16.37 19.75 8.48
CA PHE A 504 15.86 18.43 8.08
C PHE A 504 16.99 17.51 7.62
N ARG A 505 16.93 16.26 8.07
CA ARG A 505 17.86 15.19 7.69
C ARG A 505 17.09 14.08 6.98
N TYR A 506 17.46 13.84 5.73
CA TYR A 506 16.91 12.75 4.94
C TYR A 506 17.31 11.41 5.56
N THR A 507 16.37 10.49 5.62
CA THR A 507 16.62 9.10 5.96
C THR A 507 17.35 8.46 4.79
N LEU A 508 18.56 7.95 5.02
CA LEU A 508 19.37 7.29 4.00
C LEU A 508 18.92 5.87 3.72
#